data_AF-A0A9X9A0T5-F1
#
_entry.id   AF-A0A9X9A0T5-F1
#
_cell.length_a   1.000
_cell.length_b   1.000
_cell.length_c   1.000
_cell.angle_alpha   90.00
_cell.angle_beta   90.00
_cell.angle_gamma   90.00
#
_symmetry.space_group_name_H-M   'P 1'
#
loop_
_entity.id
_entity.type
_entity.pdbx_description
1 polymer ?
#
loop_
_entity_poly.entity_id
_entity_poly.type
_entity_poly.pdbx_seq_one_letter_code
_entity_poly.pdbx_strand_id
1 'polypeptide(L)'
;RYDSLRLFTPRSYSSLPGMTLIGEKNEFPYKDEIATYLEEYARHFQLPVQLQTEVLKIKKEKEIFELHTPTEILQTKKVII
;
A
#
# COMPACT_ATOMS: atom_id res chain seq x y z
N ARG A 1 13.37 13.40 -7.63
CA ARG A 1 14.03 12.31 -8.41
C ARG A 1 12.90 11.58 -9.12
N TYR A 2 12.82 11.79 -10.44
CA TYR A 2 11.68 11.56 -11.36
C TYR A 2 10.42 12.36 -11.08
N ASP A 3 10.50 13.67 -11.32
CA ASP A 3 9.36 14.58 -11.13
C ASP A 3 8.29 14.38 -12.23
N SER A 4 8.69 13.79 -13.36
CA SER A 4 7.83 13.47 -14.51
C SER A 4 7.25 12.05 -14.48
N LEU A 5 7.42 11.30 -13.39
CA LEU A 5 6.90 9.92 -13.33
C LEU A 5 5.37 9.92 -13.42
N ARG A 6 4.86 9.14 -14.37
CA ARG A 6 3.44 8.87 -14.61
C ARG A 6 3.21 7.37 -14.67
N LEU A 7 2.01 6.93 -14.28
CA LEU A 7 1.59 5.57 -14.56
C LEU A 7 1.42 5.37 -16.07
N PHE A 8 1.56 4.13 -16.53
CA PHE A 8 1.27 3.75 -17.91
C PHE A 8 -0.16 3.21 -18.09
N THR A 9 -0.98 3.25 -17.03
CA THR A 9 -2.40 2.87 -17.04
C THR A 9 -3.29 4.10 -16.77
N PRO A 10 -4.42 4.25 -17.49
CA PRO A 10 -5.35 5.36 -17.24
C PRO A 10 -6.02 5.30 -15.87
N ARG A 11 -6.45 6.45 -15.34
CA ARG A 11 -7.10 6.56 -14.00
C ARG A 11 -8.27 5.58 -13.79
N SER A 12 -9.05 5.31 -14.83
CA SER A 12 -10.15 4.33 -14.77
C SER A 12 -9.69 2.90 -14.45
N TYR A 13 -8.50 2.53 -14.89
CA TYR A 13 -7.88 1.23 -14.63
C TYR A 13 -6.95 1.22 -13.41
N SER A 14 -6.54 2.40 -12.93
CA SER A 14 -5.69 2.54 -11.74
C SER A 14 -6.48 2.73 -10.44
N SER A 15 -7.82 2.83 -10.50
CA SER A 15 -8.67 3.00 -9.31
C SER A 15 -8.81 1.69 -8.53
N LEU A 16 -8.66 1.75 -7.22
CA LEU A 16 -8.93 0.65 -6.29
C LEU A 16 -10.44 0.50 -6.02
N PRO A 17 -10.88 -0.72 -5.65
CA PRO A 17 -12.29 -0.98 -5.35
C PRO A 17 -12.87 -0.03 -4.29
N GLY A 18 -14.05 0.53 -4.57
CA GLY A 18 -14.76 1.37 -3.60
C GLY A 18 -14.33 2.84 -3.54
N MET A 19 -13.26 3.25 -4.22
CA MET A 19 -12.88 4.67 -4.28
C MET A 19 -12.21 5.01 -5.61
N THR A 20 -12.81 5.92 -6.39
CA THR A 20 -12.28 6.31 -7.70
C THR A 20 -11.12 7.28 -7.59
N LEU A 21 -10.11 7.11 -8.45
CA LEU A 21 -9.06 8.11 -8.64
C LEU A 21 -9.63 9.33 -9.37
N ILE A 22 -9.55 10.50 -8.75
CA ILE A 22 -10.14 11.74 -9.26
C ILE A 22 -9.37 12.24 -10.50
N GLY A 23 -10.10 12.79 -11.47
CA GLY A 23 -9.54 13.40 -12.69
C GLY A 23 -10.09 12.77 -13.97
N GLU A 24 -9.52 13.17 -15.10
CA GLU A 24 -9.92 12.65 -16.42
C GLU A 24 -9.60 11.16 -16.54
N LYS A 25 -10.63 10.36 -16.90
CA LYS A 25 -10.58 8.88 -16.83
C LYS A 25 -9.53 8.24 -17.73
N ASN A 26 -9.30 8.83 -18.90
CA ASN A 26 -8.40 8.32 -19.94
C ASN A 26 -6.97 8.85 -19.83
N GLU A 27 -6.71 9.71 -18.84
CA GLU A 27 -5.37 10.25 -18.61
C GLU A 27 -4.55 9.39 -17.64
N PHE A 28 -3.24 9.59 -17.70
CA PHE A 28 -2.25 8.90 -16.90
C PHE A 28 -1.86 9.73 -15.67
N PRO A 29 -2.12 9.25 -14.44
CA PRO A 29 -1.84 10.00 -13.23
C PRO A 29 -0.34 10.12 -12.96
N TYR A 30 0.06 11.24 -12.38
CA TYR A 30 1.41 11.49 -11.89
C TYR A 30 1.68 10.76 -10.56
N LYS A 31 2.96 10.58 -10.22
CA LYS A 31 3.38 9.92 -8.97
C LYS A 31 2.74 10.52 -7.72
N ASP A 32 2.64 11.84 -7.65
CA ASP A 32 2.16 12.53 -6.45
C ASP A 32 0.64 12.37 -6.30
N GLU A 33 -0.08 12.31 -7.43
CA GLU A 33 -1.52 12.02 -7.42
C GLU A 33 -1.81 10.61 -6.90
N ILE A 34 -1.00 9.62 -7.29
CA ILE A 34 -1.14 8.24 -6.79
C ILE A 34 -0.73 8.13 -5.33
N ALA A 35 0.34 8.80 -4.91
CA ALA A 35 0.75 8.82 -3.51
C ALA A 35 -0.38 9.37 -2.62
N THR A 36 -0.91 10.56 -2.97
CA THR A 36 -2.05 11.15 -2.25
C THR A 36 -3.28 10.24 -2.29
N TYR A 37 -3.58 9.63 -3.44
CA TYR A 37 -4.72 8.72 -3.55
C TYR A 37 -4.61 7.50 -2.62
N LEU A 38 -3.43 6.88 -2.50
CA LEU A 38 -3.23 5.72 -1.63
C LEU A 38 -3.30 6.10 -0.14
N GLU A 39 -2.77 7.26 0.24
CA GLU A 39 -2.90 7.81 1.60
C GLU A 39 -4.37 8.05 1.95
N GLU A 40 -5.11 8.69 1.05
CA GLU A 40 -6.53 8.96 1.23
C GLU A 40 -7.39 7.68 1.24
N TYR A 41 -7.02 6.70 0.42
CA TYR A 41 -7.69 5.39 0.42
C TYR A 41 -7.51 4.69 1.77
N ALA A 42 -6.29 4.65 2.31
CA ALA A 42 -6.01 4.05 3.62
C ALA A 42 -6.80 4.76 4.73
N ARG A 43 -6.88 6.11 4.68
CA ARG A 43 -7.66 6.92 5.62
C ARG A 43 -9.16 6.68 5.51
N HIS A 44 -9.70 6.66 4.28
CA HIS A 44 -11.13 6.49 4.01
C HIS A 44 -11.65 5.15 4.53
N PHE A 45 -10.90 4.06 4.30
CA PHE A 45 -11.27 2.72 4.75
C PHE A 45 -10.71 2.35 6.13
N GLN A 46 -10.06 3.28 6.83
CA GLN A 46 -9.49 3.08 8.17
C GLN A 46 -8.58 1.85 8.23
N LEU A 47 -7.75 1.65 7.20
CA LEU A 47 -6.84 0.51 7.14
C LEU A 47 -5.79 0.64 8.26
N PRO A 48 -5.51 -0.42 9.03
CA PRO A 48 -4.58 -0.38 10.16
C PRO A 48 -3.11 -0.45 9.67
N VAL A 49 -2.68 0.55 8.91
CA VAL A 49 -1.32 0.61 8.34
C VAL A 49 -0.35 1.08 9.43
N GLN A 50 0.64 0.26 9.75
CA GLN A 50 1.74 0.62 10.64
C GLN A 50 2.93 1.11 9.81
N LEU A 51 3.07 2.43 9.68
CA LEU A 51 4.19 3.05 8.98
C LEU A 51 5.51 2.86 9.76
N GLN A 52 6.64 3.13 9.09
CA GLN A 52 7.99 3.05 9.66
C GLN A 52 8.33 1.69 10.30
N THR A 53 7.68 0.63 9.81
CA THR A 53 7.84 -0.73 10.33
C THR A 53 8.44 -1.61 9.25
N GLU A 54 9.78 -1.67 9.22
CA GLU A 54 10.50 -2.58 8.33
C GLU A 54 10.42 -4.01 8.87
N VAL A 55 9.96 -4.95 8.04
CA VAL A 55 9.99 -6.38 8.39
C VAL A 55 11.33 -6.97 7.98
N LEU A 56 12.19 -7.25 8.95
CA LEU A 56 13.55 -7.75 8.75
C LEU A 56 13.59 -9.25 8.46
N LYS A 57 12.64 -10.01 9.04
CA LYS A 57 12.58 -11.46 8.91
C LYS A 57 11.17 -11.97 9.15
N ILE A 58 10.77 -12.98 8.37
CA ILE A 58 9.56 -13.76 8.62
C ILE A 58 9.99 -15.19 8.93
N LYS A 59 9.51 -15.74 10.06
CA LYS A 59 9.76 -17.11 10.48
C LYS A 59 8.43 -17.82 10.69
N LYS A 60 8.29 -19.04 10.20
CA LYS A 60 7.14 -19.90 10.54
C LYS A 60 7.54 -20.85 11.66
N GLU A 61 6.82 -20.77 12.78
CA GLU A 61 6.92 -21.71 13.89
C GLU A 61 5.59 -22.43 14.09
N LYS A 62 5.57 -23.73 13.80
CA LYS A 62 4.35 -24.55 13.85
C LYS A 62 3.24 -23.90 12.99
N GLU A 63 2.18 -23.42 13.64
CA GLU A 63 0.99 -22.82 13.01
C GLU A 63 0.98 -21.28 13.05
N ILE A 64 2.07 -20.65 13.48
CA ILE A 64 2.18 -19.18 13.63
C ILE A 64 3.37 -18.67 12.83
N PHE A 65 3.22 -17.48 12.24
CA PHE A 65 4.29 -16.69 11.67
C PHE A 65 4.71 -15.61 12.65
N GLU A 66 6.03 -15.48 12.83
CA GLU A 66 6.68 -14.41 13.56
C GLU A 66 7.32 -13.46 12.56
N LEU A 67 6.98 -12.17 12.65
CA LEU A 67 7.57 -11.10 11.88
C LEU A 67 8.46 -10.29 12.82
N HIS A 68 9.74 -10.28 12.53
CA HIS A 68 10.72 -9.53 13.30
C HIS A 68 10.88 -8.14 12.68
N THR A 69 10.67 -7.11 13.48
CA THR A 69 10.91 -5.70 13.12
C THR A 69 12.04 -5.15 14.02
N PRO A 70 12.56 -3.94 13.75
CA PRO A 70 13.56 -3.32 14.61
C PRO A 70 13.08 -3.09 16.06
N THR A 71 11.78 -2.95 16.28
CA THR A 71 11.20 -2.55 17.57
C THR A 71 10.42 -3.66 18.27
N GLU A 72 9.90 -4.65 17.54
CA GLU A 72 9.03 -5.68 18.09
C GLU A 72 9.00 -6.98 17.26
N ILE A 73 8.35 -8.00 17.81
CA ILE A 73 8.02 -9.24 17.10
C ILE A 73 6.49 -9.33 17.03
N LEU A 74 5.95 -9.33 15.81
CA LEU A 74 4.53 -9.51 15.55
C LEU A 74 4.22 -10.98 15.27
N GLN A 75 3.10 -11.48 15.78
CA GLN A 75 2.67 -12.86 15.58
C GLN A 75 1.34 -12.93 14.85
N THR A 76 1.24 -13.77 13.82
CA THR A 76 0.01 -13.96 13.04
C THR A 76 -0.14 -15.38 12.54
N LYS A 77 -1.36 -15.82 12.27
CA LYS A 77 -1.63 -17.12 11.63
C LYS A 77 -1.46 -17.09 10.12
N LYS A 78 -1.51 -15.90 9.50
CA LYS A 78 -1.47 -15.73 8.04
C LYS A 78 -0.66 -14.49 7.67
N VAL A 79 0.11 -14.61 6.59
CA VAL A 79 0.90 -13.54 5.97
C VAL A 79 0.54 -13.47 4.49
N ILE A 80 0.44 -12.25 3.96
CA ILE A 80 0.24 -11.96 2.54
C ILE A 80 1.44 -11.10 2.10
N ILE A 81 2.12 -11.51 1.03
CA ILE A 81 3.25 -10.81 0.41
C ILE A 81 2.85 -10.43 -1.01
#